data_AF-A0A3C0BJ78-F1
#
_entry.id   AF-A0A3C0BJ78-F1
#
_cell.length_a   1.000
_cell.length_b   1.000
_cell.length_c   1.000
_cell.angle_alpha   90.00
_cell.angle_beta   90.00
_cell.angle_gamma   90.00
#
_symmetry.space_group_name_H-M   'P 1'
#
loop_
_entity.id
_entity.type
_entity.pdbx_description
1 polymer ?
#
loop_
_entity_poly.entity_id
_entity_poly.type
_entity_poly.pdbx_seq_one_letter_code
_entity_poly.pdbx_strand_id
1 'polypeptide(L)' 'MKIDRLLAVTIYLLNHEKTSASALARQFEVSVRTIQRDIESLCLAGIPVAAEYGADGGY' A
#
# COMPACT_ATOMS: atom_id res chain seq x y z
N MET A 1 5.82 -9.66 11.78
CA MET A 1 4.58 -9.76 10.97
C MET A 1 4.01 -8.41 10.49
N LYS A 2 3.96 -7.31 11.28
CA LYS A 2 3.57 -5.98 10.73
C LYS A 2 4.70 -5.33 9.91
N ILE A 3 5.92 -5.28 10.46
CA ILE A 3 7.08 -4.64 9.80
C ILE A 3 7.42 -5.33 8.49
N ASP A 4 7.41 -6.66 8.44
CA ASP A 4 7.70 -7.43 7.23
C ASP A 4 6.75 -7.06 6.07
N ARG A 5 5.46 -6.89 6.38
CA ARG A 5 4.47 -6.47 5.37
C ARG A 5 4.65 -5.02 4.95
N LEU A 6 4.97 -4.11 5.87
CA LEU A 6 5.27 -2.70 5.52
C LEU A 6 6.48 -2.60 4.59
N LEU A 7 7.55 -3.37 4.87
CA LEU A 7 8.71 -3.44 4.00
C LEU A 7 8.34 -4.04 2.64
N ALA A 8 7.57 -5.13 2.62
CA ALA A 8 7.15 -5.77 1.37
C ALA A 8 6.24 -4.86 0.52
N VAL A 9 5.30 -4.13 1.13
CA VAL A 9 4.47 -3.12 0.46
C VAL A 9 5.33 -2.00 -0.10
N THR A 10 6.33 -1.52 0.65
CA THR A 10 7.25 -0.47 0.18
C THR A 10 8.03 -0.94 -1.06
N ILE A 11 8.62 -2.14 -1.00
CA ILE A 11 9.35 -2.72 -2.14
C ILE A 11 8.40 -2.95 -3.32
N TYR A 12 7.17 -3.39 -3.09
CA TYR A 12 6.18 -3.57 -4.13
C TYR A 12 5.91 -2.24 -4.87
N LEU A 13 5.64 -1.16 -4.13
CA LEU A 13 5.36 0.16 -4.69
C LEU A 13 6.56 0.76 -5.44
N LEU A 14 7.80 0.45 -5.03
CA LEU A 14 8.99 0.88 -5.76
C LEU A 14 9.15 0.18 -7.13
N ASN A 15 8.52 -0.97 -7.32
CA ASN A 15 8.63 -1.77 -8.55
C ASN A 15 7.37 -1.71 -9.43
N HIS A 16 6.34 -0.98 -9.01
CA HIS A 16 5.08 -0.87 -9.74
C HIS A 16 4.69 0.60 -9.86
N GLU A 17 4.41 1.07 -11.07
CA GLU A 17 4.06 2.48 -11.31
C GLU A 17 2.73 2.89 -10.68
N LYS A 18 1.74 1.99 -10.67
CA LYS A 18 0.41 2.26 -10.11
C LYS A 18 -0.25 0.95 -9.67
N THR A 19 -0.86 0.95 -8.48
CA THR A 19 -1.62 -0.21 -7.99
C THR A 19 -2.85 0.20 -7.19
N SER A 20 -3.92 -0.58 -7.25
CA SER A 20 -5.08 -0.34 -6.40
C SER A 20 -4.91 -0.93 -5.00
N ALA A 21 -5.62 -0.36 -4.02
CA ALA A 21 -5.65 -0.91 -2.67
C ALA A 21 -6.23 -2.34 -2.63
N SER A 22 -7.14 -2.69 -3.54
CA SER A 22 -7.72 -4.03 -3.66
C SER A 22 -6.74 -5.04 -4.26
N ALA A 23 -5.88 -4.62 -5.20
CA ALA A 23 -4.81 -5.46 -5.73
C ALA A 23 -3.77 -5.80 -4.65
N LEU A 24 -3.30 -4.78 -3.91
CA LEU A 24 -2.41 -4.97 -2.75
C LEU A 24 -3.06 -5.89 -1.70
N ALA A 25 -4.33 -5.67 -1.38
CA ALA A 25 -5.04 -6.48 -0.39
C ALA A 25 -5.09 -7.96 -0.79
N ARG A 26 -5.32 -8.24 -2.09
CA ARG A 26 -5.28 -9.61 -2.62
C ARG A 26 -3.87 -10.19 -2.60
N GLN A 27 -2.86 -9.41 -3.02
CA GLN A 27 -1.46 -9.84 -3.07
C GLN A 27 -0.91 -10.21 -1.70
N PHE A 28 -1.27 -9.45 -0.67
CA PHE A 28 -0.78 -9.65 0.70
C PHE A 28 -1.77 -10.40 1.59
N GLU A 29 -2.86 -10.91 1.02
CA GLU A 29 -3.91 -11.69 1.71
C GLU A 29 -4.46 -10.96 2.96
N VAL A 30 -4.72 -9.67 2.84
CA VAL A 30 -5.27 -8.82 3.90
C VAL A 30 -6.50 -8.07 3.42
N SER A 31 -7.19 -7.40 4.35
CA SER A 31 -8.28 -6.50 3.98
C SER A 31 -7.75 -5.22 3.32
N VAL A 32 -8.56 -4.58 2.47
CA VAL A 32 -8.28 -3.25 1.92
C VAL A 32 -8.03 -2.23 3.04
N ARG A 33 -8.78 -2.31 4.14
CA ARG A 33 -8.59 -1.46 5.32
C ARG A 33 -7.21 -1.65 5.97
N THR A 34 -6.66 -2.85 5.91
CA THR A 34 -5.31 -3.14 6.40
C THR A 34 -4.27 -2.46 5.52
N ILE A 35 -4.41 -2.54 4.19
CA ILE A 35 -3.53 -1.82 3.25
C ILE A 35 -3.59 -0.32 3.51
N GLN A 36 -4.78 0.27 3.63
CA GLN A 36 -4.93 1.70 3.91
C GLN A 36 -4.21 2.12 5.20
N ARG A 37 -4.35 1.34 6.28
CA ARG A 37 -3.62 1.56 7.54
C ARG A 37 -2.11 1.37 7.44
N ASP A 38 -1.68 0.44 6.60
CA ASP A 38 -0.27 0.21 6.34
C ASP A 38 0.33 1.40 5.57
N ILE A 39 -0.38 1.92 4.55
CA ILE A 39 0.00 3.15 3.84
C ILE A 39 0.06 4.35 4.81
N GLU A 40 -0.95 4.54 5.67
CA GLU A 40 -0.89 5.57 6.73
C GLU A 40 0.32 5.38 7.64
N SER A 41 0.64 4.13 8.03
CA SER A 41 1.80 3.84 8.87
C SER A 41 3.12 4.17 8.17
N LEU A 42 3.23 3.94 6.87
CA LEU A 42 4.39 4.31 6.05
C LEU A 42 4.55 5.83 5.99
N CYS A 43 3.48 6.57 5.71
CA CYS A 43 3.50 8.03 5.69
C CYS A 43 3.92 8.61 7.06
N LEU A 44 3.38 8.08 8.16
CA LEU A 44 3.77 8.47 9.52
C LEU A 44 5.24 8.13 9.84
N ALA A 45 5.80 7.10 9.21
CA ALA A 45 7.21 6.73 9.33
C ALA A 45 8.13 7.56 8.41
N GLY A 46 7.61 8.55 7.68
CA GLY A 46 8.38 9.39 6.77
C GLY A 46 8.60 8.80 5.38
N ILE A 47 7.87 7.74 5.02
CA ILE A 47 7.86 7.15 3.68
C ILE A 47 6.60 7.64 2.95
N PRO A 48 6.69 8.69 2.11
CA PRO A 48 5.51 9.23 1.45
C PRO A 48 5.02 8.28 0.36
N VAL A 49 3.73 7.95 0.40
CA VAL A 49 3.03 7.20 -0.66
C VAL A 49 1.96 8.10 -1.24
N ALA A 50 2.03 8.38 -2.54
CA ALA A 50 0.99 9.13 -3.24
C ALA A 50 -0.28 8.28 -3.35
N ALA A 51 -1.44 8.93 -3.40
CA ALA A 51 -2.70 8.24 -3.62
C ALA A 51 -3.60 9.07 -4.54
N GLU A 52 -4.20 8.41 -5.53
CA GLU A 52 -5.19 8.98 -6.43
C GLU A 52 -6.56 8.38 -6.15
N TYR A 53 -7.58 9.25 -6.10
CA TYR A 53 -8.97 8.83 -5.92
C TYR A 53 -9.66 8.63 -7.28
N GLY A 54 -10.60 7.69 -7.36
CA GLY A 54 -11.41 7.43 -8.55
C GLY A 54 -11.45 5.95 -8.93
N ALA A 55 -12.18 5.62 -9.99
CA ALA A 55 -12.28 4.24 -10.50
C ALA A 55 -10.90 3.70 -10.93
N ASP A 56 -10.08 4.57 -11.52
CA ASP A 56 -8.69 4.29 -11.91
C ASP A 56 -7.68 4.78 -10.86
N GLY A 57 -8.13 5.00 -9.63
CA GLY A 57 -7.30 5.44 -8.51
C GLY A 57 -6.35 4.34 -8.01
N GLY A 58 -5.47 4.70 -7.08
CA GLY A 58 -4.44 3.79 -6.57
C GLY A 58 -3.38 4.48 -5.74
N TYR A 59 -2.31 3.74 -5.47
CA TYR A 59 -1.05 4.19 -4.91
C TYR A 59 0.06 4.09 -5.94
#